data_AF-A0A1Q4B9I9-F1
#
_entry.id   AF-A0A1Q4B9I9-F1
#
_cell.length_a   1.000
_cell.length_b   1.000
_cell.length_c   1.000
_cell.angle_alpha   90.00
_cell.angle_beta   90.00
_cell.angle_gamma   90.00
#
_symmetry.space_group_name_H-M   'P 1'
#
loop_
_entity.id
_entity.type
_entity.pdbx_description
1 polymer ?
#
loop_
_entity_poly.entity_id
_entity_poly.type
_entity_poly.pdbx_seq_one_letter_code
_entity_poly.pdbx_strand_id
1 'polypeptide(L)'
;MAEKADGTMNVDDCEKASMALSPVLDLEEPLTQAYRLEMSSPGIDRPLVRLSDFVRGIGHEARMETGGLHFGRKRFRGWIEGVDGAGRDAVIRLRRIDAKADEEADVALPVSDIEEARLVLTEALIREALRAGKAALSDPEEDEEAAEVPRRGPGRFAQKKVRKQAVAKPNPHRGPGKK
;
A
#
# COMPACT_ATOMS: atom_id res chain seq x y z
N MET A 1 12.62 10.27 5.12
CA MET A 1 11.92 9.30 4.25
C MET A 1 12.72 9.19 2.96
N ALA A 2 13.07 7.97 2.57
CA ALA A 2 13.78 7.72 1.33
C ALA A 2 12.77 7.24 0.28
N GLU A 3 12.66 7.96 -0.82
CA GLU A 3 11.75 7.66 -1.93
C GLU A 3 12.28 8.33 -3.21
N LYS A 4 11.90 7.81 -4.37
CA LYS A 4 12.17 8.45 -5.65
C LYS A 4 11.20 9.60 -5.90
N ALA A 5 11.52 10.45 -6.88
CA ALA A 5 10.65 11.56 -7.28
C ALA A 5 9.26 11.09 -7.73
N ASP A 6 9.14 9.86 -8.22
CA ASP A 6 7.89 9.21 -8.61
C ASP A 6 7.11 8.59 -7.43
N GLY A 7 7.62 8.72 -6.20
CA GLY A 7 6.99 8.20 -4.97
C GLY A 7 7.19 6.71 -4.73
N THR A 8 7.96 6.02 -5.59
CA THR A 8 8.29 4.60 -5.40
C THR A 8 9.54 4.44 -4.54
N MET A 9 9.61 3.31 -3.83
CA MET A 9 10.79 2.89 -3.09
C MET A 9 10.74 1.40 -2.84
N ASN A 10 11.79 0.66 -3.21
CA ASN A 10 11.98 -0.73 -2.81
C ASN A 10 13.22 -0.88 -1.89
N VAL A 11 13.50 -2.11 -1.47
CA VAL A 11 14.63 -2.38 -0.56
C VAL A 11 15.97 -2.10 -1.25
N ASP A 12 16.11 -2.46 -2.52
CA ASP A 12 17.33 -2.22 -3.31
C ASP A 12 17.62 -0.72 -3.46
N ASP A 13 16.59 0.11 -3.57
CA ASP A 13 16.73 1.56 -3.63
C ASP A 13 17.21 2.12 -2.29
N CYS A 14 16.71 1.59 -1.16
CA CYS A 14 17.21 1.93 0.18
C CYS A 14 18.68 1.53 0.34
N GLU A 15 19.07 0.34 -0.15
CA GLU A 15 20.45 -0.11 -0.15
C GLU A 15 21.35 0.82 -0.97
N LYS A 16 20.95 1.14 -2.21
CA LYS A 16 21.70 2.05 -3.09
C LYS A 16 21.89 3.42 -2.44
N ALA A 17 20.83 3.97 -1.85
CA ALA A 17 20.90 5.25 -1.16
C ALA A 17 21.80 5.19 0.08
N SER A 18 21.72 4.11 0.87
CA SER A 18 22.59 3.88 2.04
C SER A 18 24.07 3.79 1.63
N MET A 19 24.37 3.00 0.60
CA MET A 19 25.74 2.83 0.07
C MET A 19 26.31 4.13 -0.51
N ALA A 20 25.47 4.97 -1.12
CA ALA A 20 25.89 6.27 -1.62
C ALA A 20 26.15 7.29 -0.49
N LEU A 21 25.41 7.20 0.62
CA LEU A 21 25.50 8.15 1.73
C LEU A 21 26.65 7.82 2.70
N SER A 22 26.92 6.53 2.95
CA SER A 22 27.91 6.07 3.94
C SER A 22 29.29 6.74 3.79
N PRO A 23 29.91 6.80 2.58
CA PRO A 23 31.24 7.38 2.43
C PRO A 23 31.26 8.89 2.74
N VAL A 24 30.16 9.60 2.45
CA VAL A 24 30.03 11.04 2.71
C VAL A 24 29.97 11.29 4.21
N LEU A 25 29.22 10.46 4.95
CA LEU A 25 29.12 10.54 6.41
C LEU A 25 30.44 10.22 7.11
N ASP A 26 31.24 9.31 6.54
CA ASP A 26 32.56 8.95 7.08
C ASP A 26 33.63 10.03 6.81
N LEU A 27 33.49 10.82 5.74
CA LEU A 27 34.44 11.87 5.35
C LEU A 27 34.26 13.20 6.08
N GLU A 28 33.03 13.63 6.30
CA GLU A 28 32.73 14.96 6.87
C GLU A 28 32.97 15.03 8.40
N GLU A 29 33.43 13.93 9.03
CA GLU A 29 33.55 13.74 10.51
C GLU A 29 32.43 14.41 11.35
N PRO A 30 31.12 14.39 10.97
CA PRO A 30 30.11 15.08 11.78
C PRO A 30 29.76 14.29 13.05
N LEU A 31 30.26 13.05 13.16
CA LEU A 31 29.83 12.05 14.12
C LEU A 31 31.03 11.60 14.96
N THR A 32 31.13 12.16 16.16
CA THR A 32 32.23 11.88 17.12
C THR A 32 32.07 10.54 17.86
N GLN A 33 30.99 9.80 17.59
CA GLN A 33 30.63 8.55 18.25
C GLN A 33 30.20 7.49 17.22
N ALA A 34 30.30 6.22 17.61
CA ALA A 34 29.78 5.12 16.81
C ALA A 34 28.28 5.30 16.54
N TYR A 35 27.88 5.11 15.27
CA TYR A 35 26.51 5.33 14.82
C TYR A 35 25.96 4.13 14.05
N ARG A 36 24.64 4.12 13.86
CA ARG A 36 23.94 3.20 12.96
C ARG A 36 23.07 4.03 12.04
N LEU A 37 23.32 3.95 10.73
CA LEU A 37 22.47 4.57 9.73
C LEU A 37 21.23 3.69 9.52
N GLU A 38 20.05 4.26 9.74
CA GLU A 38 18.76 3.62 9.45
C GLU A 38 18.04 4.39 8.34
N MET A 39 17.64 3.68 7.29
CA MET A 39 16.93 4.27 6.15
C MET A 39 15.65 3.51 5.91
N SER A 40 14.55 4.25 5.80
CA SER A 40 13.22 3.70 5.59
C SER A 40 12.43 4.49 4.54
N SER A 41 11.61 3.75 3.79
CA SER A 41 10.58 4.31 2.91
C SER A 41 9.43 4.93 3.72
N PRO A 42 8.62 5.84 3.14
CA PRO A 42 7.47 6.46 3.82
C PRO A 42 6.43 5.50 4.41
N GLY A 43 6.26 4.29 3.83
CA GLY A 43 5.23 3.34 4.23
C GLY A 43 3.87 3.58 3.57
N ILE A 44 2.86 2.76 3.92
CA ILE A 44 1.50 2.84 3.35
C ILE A 44 0.75 4.05 3.92
N ASP A 45 0.83 4.28 5.23
CA ASP A 45 0.29 5.44 5.93
C ASP A 45 1.23 6.66 5.79
N ARG A 46 1.67 6.91 4.56
CA ARG A 46 2.73 7.89 4.24
C ARG A 46 2.47 9.26 4.89
N PRO A 47 3.49 9.84 5.53
CA PRO A 47 3.45 11.24 5.94
C PRO A 47 3.29 12.18 4.73
N LEU A 48 2.54 13.26 4.91
CA LEU A 48 2.30 14.28 3.89
C LEU A 48 3.08 15.53 4.28
N VAL A 49 4.33 15.65 3.81
CA VAL A 49 5.25 16.72 4.21
C VAL A 49 5.44 17.73 3.08
N ARG A 50 5.57 17.24 1.85
CA ARG A 50 5.76 18.05 0.65
C ARG A 50 4.43 18.25 -0.07
N LEU A 51 4.34 19.30 -0.87
CA LEU A 51 3.16 19.54 -1.71
C LEU A 51 2.85 18.35 -2.64
N SER A 52 3.89 17.74 -3.21
CA SER A 52 3.78 16.53 -4.02
C SER A 52 3.12 15.37 -3.27
N ASP A 53 3.26 15.32 -1.96
CA ASP A 53 2.67 14.26 -1.15
C ASP A 53 1.16 14.42 -1.08
N PHE A 54 0.67 15.64 -0.92
CA PHE A 54 -0.76 15.93 -0.97
C PHE A 54 -1.36 15.64 -2.34
N VAL A 55 -0.65 15.97 -3.43
CA VAL A 55 -1.10 15.66 -4.79
C VAL A 55 -1.27 14.15 -4.98
N ARG A 56 -0.32 13.35 -4.52
CA ARG A 56 -0.41 11.87 -4.53
C ARG A 56 -1.51 11.34 -3.60
N GLY A 57 -1.82 12.08 -2.54
CA GLY A 57 -2.85 11.73 -1.58
C GLY A 57 -4.27 12.04 -2.02
N ILE A 58 -4.47 12.70 -3.18
CA ILE A 58 -5.81 13.02 -3.68
C ILE A 58 -6.63 11.74 -3.85
N GLY A 59 -7.87 11.76 -3.34
CA GLY A 59 -8.76 10.61 -3.33
C GLY A 59 -8.55 9.66 -2.14
N HIS A 60 -7.55 9.89 -1.30
CA HIS A 60 -7.34 9.13 -0.07
C HIS A 60 -7.77 9.88 1.17
N GLU A 61 -8.09 9.09 2.20
CA GLU A 61 -8.35 9.61 3.53
C GLU A 61 -7.04 10.00 4.20
N ALA A 62 -7.02 11.19 4.82
CA ALA A 62 -5.90 11.73 5.56
C ALA A 62 -6.35 12.27 6.91
N ARG A 63 -5.42 12.23 7.86
CA ARG A 63 -5.50 12.95 9.13
C ARG A 63 -4.51 14.10 9.08
N MET A 64 -4.97 15.30 9.47
CA MET A 64 -4.16 16.52 9.49
C MET A 64 -4.29 17.21 10.84
N GLU A 65 -3.22 17.83 11.31
CA GLU A 65 -3.17 18.70 12.48
C GLU A 65 -2.58 20.05 12.05
N THR A 66 -3.28 21.13 12.37
CA THR A 66 -2.88 22.50 12.05
C THR A 66 -2.37 23.22 13.29
N GLY A 67 -1.41 24.13 13.10
CA GLY A 67 -0.87 24.94 14.20
C GLY A 67 -1.91 25.95 14.73
N GLY A 68 -2.65 26.59 13.82
CA GLY A 68 -3.74 27.51 14.12
C GLY A 68 -5.10 26.81 14.27
N LEU A 69 -6.07 27.53 14.87
CA LEU A 69 -7.47 27.10 14.82
C LEU A 69 -8.05 27.42 13.44
N HIS A 70 -8.52 26.38 12.77
CA HIS A 70 -9.32 26.47 11.55
C HIS A 70 -10.70 25.92 11.89
N PHE A 71 -11.78 26.68 11.63
CA PHE A 71 -13.15 26.26 11.97
C PHE A 71 -13.32 25.84 13.45
N GLY A 72 -12.63 26.52 14.37
CA GLY A 72 -12.69 26.22 15.81
C GLY A 72 -11.96 24.95 16.26
N ARG A 73 -11.15 24.33 15.39
CA ARG A 73 -10.45 23.06 15.67
C ARG A 73 -9.05 23.04 15.05
N LYS A 74 -8.23 22.09 15.51
CA LYS A 74 -6.87 21.87 14.99
C LYS A 74 -6.70 20.55 14.24
N ARG A 75 -7.52 19.55 14.56
CA ARG A 75 -7.39 18.20 14.00
C ARG A 75 -8.49 17.98 12.98
N PHE A 76 -8.13 17.46 11.82
CA PHE A 76 -9.04 17.18 10.73
C PHE A 76 -8.84 15.74 10.27
N ARG A 77 -9.95 15.10 9.88
CA ARG A 77 -9.93 13.80 9.22
C ARG A 77 -10.90 13.85 8.05
N GLY A 78 -10.42 13.48 6.87
CA GLY A 78 -11.20 13.65 5.64
C GLY A 78 -10.51 13.11 4.40
N TRP A 79 -11.19 13.24 3.27
CA TRP A 79 -10.68 12.89 1.94
C TRP A 79 -9.99 14.08 1.32
N ILE A 80 -8.76 13.92 0.83
CA ILE A 80 -8.07 14.97 0.08
C ILE A 80 -8.74 15.08 -1.28
N GLU A 81 -9.34 16.22 -1.58
CA GLU A 81 -10.04 16.44 -2.85
C GLU A 81 -9.18 17.15 -3.88
N GLY A 82 -8.19 17.93 -3.42
CA GLY A 82 -7.33 18.67 -4.32
C GLY A 82 -6.30 19.52 -3.60
N VAL A 83 -5.40 20.07 -4.41
CA VAL A 83 -4.39 21.04 -4.02
C VAL A 83 -4.51 22.21 -4.99
N ASP A 84 -4.77 23.40 -4.46
CA ASP A 84 -4.89 24.62 -5.24
C ASP A 84 -3.67 25.51 -5.00
N GLY A 85 -3.13 26.10 -6.08
CA GLY A 85 -1.93 26.94 -6.01
C GLY A 85 -0.62 26.15 -6.03
N ALA A 86 0.48 26.81 -5.64
CA ALA A 86 1.82 26.24 -5.68
C ALA A 86 2.69 26.75 -4.53
N GLY A 87 3.73 25.99 -4.20
CA GLY A 87 4.68 26.37 -3.15
C GLY A 87 4.06 26.39 -1.77
N ARG A 88 4.45 27.40 -0.96
CA ARG A 88 4.03 27.54 0.43
C ARG A 88 2.62 28.12 0.59
N ASP A 89 2.15 28.84 -0.42
CA ASP A 89 0.81 29.46 -0.46
C ASP A 89 -0.26 28.50 -0.97
N ALA A 90 0.10 27.25 -1.26
CA ALA A 90 -0.85 26.25 -1.70
C ALA A 90 -1.87 25.91 -0.60
N VAL A 91 -3.07 25.54 -1.03
CA VAL A 91 -4.21 25.24 -0.16
C VAL A 91 -4.69 23.82 -0.43
N ILE A 92 -4.85 23.04 0.64
CA ILE A 92 -5.37 21.68 0.59
C ILE A 92 -6.88 21.72 0.73
N ARG A 93 -7.60 21.20 -0.26
CA ARG A 93 -9.05 20.96 -0.17
C ARG A 93 -9.29 19.59 0.45
N LEU A 94 -10.00 19.58 1.58
CA LEU A 94 -10.29 18.41 2.37
C LEU A 94 -11.80 18.30 2.62
N ARG A 95 -12.40 17.19 2.21
CA ARG A 95 -13.77 16.85 2.60
C ARG A 95 -13.77 16.03 3.88
N ARG A 96 -14.18 16.66 4.96
CA ARG A 96 -14.20 16.08 6.31
C ARG A 96 -15.21 14.95 6.42
N ILE A 97 -14.79 13.87 7.08
CA ILE A 97 -15.69 12.75 7.45
C ILE A 97 -16.23 12.88 8.87
N ASP A 98 -15.70 13.84 9.64
CA ASP A 98 -16.04 14.10 11.03
C ASP A 98 -16.84 15.39 11.21
N ALA A 99 -17.35 15.95 10.11
CA ALA A 99 -18.26 17.09 10.14
C ALA A 99 -19.64 16.63 10.64
N LYS A 100 -20.23 17.42 11.53
CA LYS A 100 -21.62 17.27 11.93
C LYS A 100 -22.54 17.88 10.86
N ALA A 101 -23.83 17.58 10.91
CA ALA A 101 -24.80 18.06 9.93
C ALA A 101 -24.93 19.59 9.87
N ASP A 102 -24.54 20.29 10.95
CA ASP A 102 -24.52 21.74 11.09
C ASP A 102 -23.17 22.38 10.73
N GLU A 103 -22.15 21.59 10.37
CA GLU A 103 -20.80 22.06 10.05
C GLU A 103 -20.49 21.90 8.55
N GLU A 104 -19.66 22.81 8.03
CA GLU A 104 -19.15 22.69 6.67
C GLU A 104 -18.19 21.49 6.57
N ALA A 105 -18.52 20.57 5.66
CA ALA A 105 -17.73 19.36 5.43
C ALA A 105 -16.48 19.67 4.61
N ASP A 106 -16.57 20.58 3.65
CA ASP A 106 -15.46 20.93 2.78
C ASP A 106 -14.66 22.07 3.41
N VAL A 107 -13.37 21.83 3.65
CA VAL A 107 -12.48 22.82 4.26
C VAL A 107 -11.24 23.02 3.40
N ALA A 108 -10.74 24.26 3.44
CA ALA A 108 -9.54 24.68 2.78
C ALA A 108 -8.47 24.99 3.84
N LEU A 109 -7.37 24.24 3.83
CA LEU A 109 -6.28 24.36 4.81
C LEU A 109 -4.99 24.81 4.11
N PRO A 110 -4.39 25.95 4.48
CA PRO A 110 -3.09 26.36 3.93
C PRO A 110 -2.01 25.34 4.27
N VAL A 111 -1.18 24.98 3.28
CA VAL A 111 -0.06 24.06 3.49
C VAL A 111 0.93 24.60 4.54
N SER A 112 1.07 25.92 4.63
CA SER A 112 1.90 26.59 5.65
C SER A 112 1.48 26.31 7.09
N ASP A 113 0.21 25.99 7.31
CA ASP A 113 -0.41 25.86 8.63
C ASP A 113 -0.52 24.41 9.09
N ILE A 114 -0.26 23.44 8.20
CA ILE A 114 -0.30 22.01 8.51
C ILE A 114 1.01 21.63 9.22
N GLU A 115 0.90 21.20 10.47
CA GLU A 115 2.04 20.77 11.30
C GLU A 115 2.29 19.26 11.18
N GLU A 116 1.23 18.48 11.12
CA GLU A 116 1.30 17.03 10.94
C GLU A 116 0.23 16.59 9.95
N ALA A 117 0.60 15.76 8.98
CA ALA A 117 -0.37 15.13 8.09
C ALA A 117 0.11 13.75 7.65
N ARG A 118 -0.82 12.80 7.55
CA ARG A 118 -0.56 11.43 7.07
C ARG A 118 -1.80 10.80 6.48
N LEU A 119 -1.60 9.85 5.57
CA LEU A 119 -2.69 9.03 5.07
C LEU A 119 -3.23 8.09 6.16
N VAL A 120 -4.53 7.84 6.13
CA VAL A 120 -5.17 6.86 6.98
C VAL A 120 -5.15 5.51 6.27
N LEU A 121 -4.73 4.48 7.01
CA LEU A 121 -4.63 3.10 6.51
C LEU A 121 -6.02 2.49 6.27
N THR A 122 -6.61 2.85 5.13
CA THR A 122 -7.91 2.34 4.67
C THR A 122 -7.73 1.11 3.78
N GLU A 123 -8.78 0.31 3.64
CA GLU A 123 -8.79 -0.84 2.73
C GLU A 123 -8.49 -0.45 1.27
N ALA A 124 -8.96 0.72 0.83
CA ALA A 124 -8.67 1.25 -0.50
C ALA A 124 -7.16 1.52 -0.68
N LEU A 125 -6.55 2.18 0.31
CA LEU A 125 -5.12 2.50 0.30
C LEU A 125 -4.24 1.24 0.37
N ILE A 126 -4.60 0.28 1.22
CA ILE A 126 -3.89 -1.02 1.31
C ILE A 126 -3.92 -1.73 -0.05
N ARG A 127 -5.09 -1.79 -0.69
CA ARG A 127 -5.26 -2.46 -1.98
C ARG A 127 -4.44 -1.79 -3.09
N GLU A 128 -4.40 -0.47 -3.09
CA GLU A 128 -3.56 0.28 -4.03
C GLU A 128 -2.08 0.03 -3.80
N ALA A 129 -1.61 0.13 -2.55
CA ALA A 129 -0.23 -0.13 -2.20
C ALA A 129 0.23 -1.55 -2.58
N LEU A 130 -0.61 -2.56 -2.35
CA LEU A 130 -0.33 -3.94 -2.76
C LEU A 130 -0.26 -4.10 -4.29
N ARG A 131 -1.11 -3.38 -5.05
CA ARG A 131 -1.06 -3.39 -6.52
C ARG A 131 0.21 -2.72 -7.04
N ALA A 132 0.56 -1.55 -6.48
CA ALA A 132 1.77 -0.83 -6.83
C ALA A 132 3.02 -1.67 -6.51
N GLY A 133 3.04 -2.33 -5.34
CA GLY A 133 4.12 -3.23 -4.95
C GLY A 133 4.25 -4.44 -5.89
N LYS A 134 3.14 -5.06 -6.31
CA LYS A 134 3.17 -6.15 -7.29
C LYS A 134 3.72 -5.69 -8.63
N ALA A 135 3.27 -4.54 -9.13
CA ALA A 135 3.74 -3.99 -10.40
C ALA A 135 5.25 -3.65 -10.39
N ALA A 136 5.79 -3.28 -9.21
CA ALA A 136 7.22 -3.03 -9.04
C ALA A 136 8.07 -4.33 -8.96
N LEU A 137 7.44 -5.48 -8.70
CA LEU A 137 8.09 -6.79 -8.57
C LEU A 137 7.93 -7.68 -9.81
N SER A 138 6.96 -7.42 -10.67
CA SER A 138 6.78 -8.18 -11.92
C SER A 138 7.84 -7.77 -12.94
N ASP A 139 8.78 -8.67 -13.22
CA ASP A 139 9.60 -8.60 -14.43
C ASP A 139 8.68 -8.83 -15.64
N PRO A 140 8.74 -8.00 -16.70
CA PRO A 140 7.90 -8.16 -17.88
C PRO A 140 8.14 -9.48 -18.63
N GLU A 141 9.20 -10.23 -18.30
CA GLU A 141 9.49 -11.56 -18.85
C GLU A 141 8.76 -12.71 -18.10
N GLU A 142 8.32 -12.52 -16.84
CA GLU A 142 7.65 -13.57 -16.06
C GLU A 142 6.13 -13.65 -16.30
N ASP A 143 5.53 -12.61 -16.90
CA ASP A 143 4.09 -12.56 -17.16
C ASP A 143 3.63 -13.53 -18.27
N GLU A 144 4.53 -14.04 -19.13
CA GLU A 144 4.18 -15.07 -20.12
C GLU A 144 4.05 -16.47 -19.49
N GLU A 145 4.75 -16.76 -18.39
CA GLU A 145 4.77 -18.10 -17.77
C GLU A 145 3.74 -18.23 -16.62
N ALA A 146 3.32 -17.11 -16.02
CA ALA A 146 2.36 -17.07 -14.91
C ALA A 146 0.87 -17.32 -15.31
N ALA A 147 0.57 -17.47 -16.60
CA ALA A 147 -0.78 -17.75 -17.09
C ALA A 147 -1.24 -19.21 -16.85
N GLU A 148 -0.34 -20.14 -16.50
CA GLU A 148 -0.72 -21.47 -16.02
C GLU A 148 -0.83 -21.49 -14.48
N VAL A 149 -2.04 -21.24 -13.98
CA VAL A 149 -2.38 -21.37 -12.55
C VAL A 149 -1.96 -22.78 -12.04
N PRO A 150 -0.99 -22.91 -11.12
CA PRO A 150 -0.67 -24.22 -10.57
C PRO A 150 -1.83 -24.69 -9.70
N ARG A 151 -2.40 -25.85 -10.06
CA ARG A 151 -3.51 -26.48 -9.33
C ARG A 151 -3.08 -26.69 -7.88
N ARG A 152 -3.75 -26.02 -6.93
CA ARG A 152 -3.61 -26.29 -5.49
C ARG A 152 -3.81 -27.79 -5.26
N GLY A 153 -2.71 -28.48 -4.93
CA GLY A 153 -2.73 -29.89 -4.57
C GLY A 153 -3.70 -30.15 -3.41
N PRO A 154 -4.29 -31.36 -3.32
CA PRO A 154 -5.31 -31.64 -2.33
C PRO A 154 -4.71 -31.49 -0.93
N GLY A 155 -5.25 -30.56 -0.14
CA GLY A 155 -4.79 -30.30 1.21
C GLY A 155 -4.76 -31.58 2.05
N ARG A 156 -3.74 -31.69 2.90
CA ARG A 156 -3.41 -32.84 3.77
C ARG A 156 -4.52 -33.24 4.77
N PHE A 157 -5.64 -32.51 4.77
CA PHE A 157 -6.79 -32.67 5.68
C PHE A 157 -8.10 -33.05 4.97
N ALA A 158 -8.07 -33.43 3.68
CA ALA A 158 -9.25 -33.95 3.01
C ALA A 158 -9.63 -35.33 3.59
N GLN A 159 -10.64 -35.36 4.48
CA GLN A 159 -11.19 -36.58 5.05
C GLN A 159 -11.68 -37.52 3.93
N LYS A 160 -11.09 -38.72 3.89
CA LYS A 160 -11.35 -39.75 2.88
C LYS A 160 -12.76 -40.31 3.06
N LYS A 161 -13.73 -39.91 2.23
CA LYS A 161 -15.05 -40.56 2.16
C LYS A 161 -14.87 -42.01 1.72
N VAL A 162 -15.06 -42.95 2.64
CA VAL A 162 -15.08 -44.39 2.37
C VAL A 162 -16.29 -44.70 1.48
N ARG A 163 -16.04 -45.11 0.23
CA ARG A 163 -17.07 -45.65 -0.66
C ARG A 163 -17.32 -47.12 -0.31
N LYS A 164 -18.55 -47.43 0.13
CA LYS A 164 -19.04 -48.82 0.25
C LYS A 164 -19.12 -49.43 -1.17
N GLN A 165 -18.46 -50.56 -1.39
CA GLN A 165 -18.59 -51.35 -2.61
C GLN A 165 -19.96 -52.03 -2.65
N ALA A 166 -20.69 -51.83 -3.74
CA ALA A 166 -21.87 -52.62 -4.07
C ALA A 166 -21.43 -53.90 -4.79
N VAL A 167 -21.92 -55.03 -4.29
CA VAL A 167 -21.68 -56.40 -4.78
C VAL A 167 -22.26 -56.57 -6.19
N ALA A 168 -21.43 -57.04 -7.13
CA ALA A 168 -21.84 -57.39 -8.48
C ALA A 168 -22.64 -58.71 -8.47
N LYS A 169 -23.83 -58.71 -9.08
CA LYS A 169 -24.59 -59.94 -9.38
C LYS A 169 -24.10 -60.52 -10.72
N PRO A 170 -23.95 -61.85 -10.85
CA PRO A 170 -23.49 -62.47 -12.09
C PRO A 170 -24.62 -62.55 -13.13
N ASN A 171 -24.31 -62.20 -14.38
CA ASN A 171 -25.23 -62.32 -15.51
C ASN A 171 -25.19 -63.75 -16.09
N PRO A 172 -26.33 -64.44 -16.28
CA PRO A 172 -26.37 -65.78 -16.83
C PRO A 172 -26.51 -65.76 -18.36
N HIS A 173 -26.03 -66.84 -18.99
CA HIS A 173 -26.36 -67.30 -20.34
C HIS A 173 -25.72 -66.60 -21.56
N ARG A 174 -24.66 -67.22 -22.09
CA ARG A 174 -24.62 -67.66 -23.49
C ARG A 174 -23.53 -68.72 -23.71
N GLY A 175 -23.93 -69.98 -23.81
CA GLY A 175 -23.23 -70.97 -24.65
C GLY A 175 -24.11 -71.26 -25.88
N PRO A 176 -23.82 -72.31 -26.67
CA PRO A 176 -22.56 -73.02 -26.92
C PRO A 176 -22.27 -73.14 -28.44
N GLY A 177 -21.10 -73.64 -28.86
CA GLY A 177 -20.91 -74.00 -30.27
C GLY A 177 -19.49 -74.42 -30.67
N LYS A 178 -19.27 -75.74 -30.68
CA LYS A 178 -18.10 -76.49 -31.15
C LYS A 178 -17.68 -76.14 -32.59
N LYS A 179 -16.37 -76.21 -32.87
CA LYS A 179 -15.76 -77.18 -33.80
C LYS A 179 -14.33 -77.46 -33.36
#